data_AF-A0A2E8ZNG1-F1
#
_entry.id   AF-A0A2E8ZNG1-F1
#
_cell.length_a   1.000
_cell.length_b   1.000
_cell.length_c   1.000
_cell.angle_alpha   90.00
_cell.angle_beta   90.00
_cell.angle_gamma   90.00
#
_symmetry.space_group_name_H-M   'P 1'
#
loop_
_entity.id
_entity.type
_entity.pdbx_description
1 polymer ?
#
loop_
_entity_poly.entity_id
_entity_poly.type
_entity_poly.pdbx_seq_one_letter_code
_entity_poly.pdbx_strand_id
1 'polypeptide(L)'
;MANSLSPDYLDCATAVMLKILDGKCKMPEHEKVIMAALYHAVKDLPGKALGDDMHDLIRYACDSLNMNDPSASDENLKLFIYEKRVLAESGISRPVMKRFKGMLRQTGLLPVKNASDTSAEQDE
;
A
#
# COMPACT_ATOMS: atom_id res chain seq x y z
N MET A 1 -10.63 9.41 -22.15
CA MET A 1 -9.61 8.38 -22.37
C MET A 1 -9.29 7.76 -21.02
N ALA A 2 -9.61 6.49 -20.82
CA ALA A 2 -9.30 5.80 -19.57
C ALA A 2 -7.79 5.56 -19.53
N ASN A 3 -7.08 6.36 -18.73
CA ASN A 3 -5.65 6.18 -18.53
C ASN A 3 -5.48 5.01 -17.55
N SER A 4 -5.57 3.78 -18.05
CA SER A 4 -5.45 2.58 -17.21
C SER A 4 -4.09 2.58 -16.52
N LEU A 5 -4.08 2.49 -15.18
CA LEU A 5 -2.85 2.26 -14.45
C LEU A 5 -2.20 0.95 -14.92
N SER A 6 -0.87 0.93 -14.99
CA SER A 6 -0.13 -0.31 -15.25
C SER A 6 -0.47 -1.36 -14.17
N PRO A 7 -0.62 -2.66 -14.53
CA PRO A 7 -0.83 -3.73 -13.55
C PRO A 7 0.22 -3.77 -12.43
N ASP A 8 1.48 -3.46 -12.75
CA ASP A 8 2.56 -3.34 -11.75
C ASP A 8 2.28 -2.25 -10.70
N TYR A 9 1.54 -1.19 -11.06
CA TYR A 9 1.19 -0.10 -10.14
C TYR A 9 -0.02 -0.44 -9.27
N LEU A 10 -0.90 -1.31 -9.76
CA LEU A 10 -1.99 -1.86 -8.95
C LEU A 10 -1.42 -2.71 -7.82
N ASP A 11 -0.44 -3.57 -8.13
CA ASP A 11 0.27 -4.35 -7.10
C ASP A 11 0.98 -3.45 -6.09
N CYS A 12 1.56 -2.33 -6.54
CA CYS A 12 2.16 -1.35 -5.63
C CYS A 12 1.13 -0.72 -4.69
N ALA A 13 -0.06 -0.38 -5.17
CA ALA A 13 -1.13 0.16 -4.33
C ALA A 13 -1.57 -0.87 -3.28
N THR A 14 -1.76 -2.13 -3.67
CA THR A 14 -2.08 -3.25 -2.76
C THR A 14 -0.99 -3.45 -1.71
N ALA A 15 0.29 -3.44 -2.09
CA ALA A 15 1.40 -3.61 -1.14
C ALA A 15 1.49 -2.46 -0.12
N VAL A 16 1.25 -1.21 -0.54
CA VAL A 16 1.20 -0.08 0.40
C VAL A 16 -0.02 -0.20 1.32
N MET A 17 -1.18 -0.65 0.83
CA MET A 17 -2.34 -0.90 1.70
C MET A 17 -2.01 -1.93 2.80
N LEU A 18 -1.32 -3.03 2.47
CA LEU A 18 -0.85 -4.00 3.47
C LEU A 18 0.09 -3.35 4.51
N LYS A 19 1.00 -2.45 4.09
CA LYS A 19 1.86 -1.68 5.00
C LYS A 19 1.08 -0.75 5.93
N ILE A 20 -0.06 -0.24 5.47
CA ILE A 20 -0.92 0.62 6.29
C ILE A 20 -1.57 -0.23 7.37
N LEU A 21 -2.13 -1.39 6.99
CA LEU A 21 -2.82 -2.31 7.88
C LEU A 21 -1.92 -2.90 8.98
N ASP A 22 -0.65 -3.21 8.69
CA ASP A 22 0.31 -3.71 9.68
C ASP A 22 1.09 -2.59 10.42
N GLY A 23 0.80 -1.33 10.12
CA GLY A 23 1.43 -0.17 10.75
C GLY A 23 2.89 0.07 10.33
N LYS A 24 3.42 -0.59 9.29
CA LYS A 24 4.80 -0.38 8.81
C LYS A 24 4.93 0.71 7.74
N CYS A 25 3.82 1.33 7.31
CA CYS A 25 3.85 2.46 6.38
C CYS A 25 4.37 3.74 7.07
N LYS A 26 5.55 4.23 6.64
CA LYS A 26 6.18 5.47 7.16
C LYS A 26 5.68 6.76 6.49
N MET A 27 4.67 6.68 5.61
CA MET A 27 4.10 7.87 4.98
C MET A 27 3.36 8.72 6.02
N PRO A 28 3.31 10.06 5.87
CA PRO A 28 2.46 10.91 6.69
C PRO A 28 1.00 10.44 6.65
N GLU A 29 0.24 10.68 7.73
CA GLU A 29 -1.13 10.15 7.86
C GLU A 29 -2.04 10.57 6.71
N HIS A 30 -1.95 11.83 6.28
CA HIS A 30 -2.70 12.33 5.12
C HIS A 30 -2.35 11.59 3.82
N GLU A 31 -1.08 11.20 3.62
CA GLU A 31 -0.67 10.42 2.45
C GLU A 31 -1.14 8.96 2.55
N LYS A 32 -1.20 8.37 3.75
CA LYS A 32 -1.78 7.04 3.96
C LYS A 32 -3.27 7.02 3.59
N VAL A 33 -4.02 8.04 3.98
CA VAL A 33 -5.43 8.20 3.60
C VAL A 33 -5.58 8.23 2.07
N ILE A 34 -4.72 8.98 1.39
CA ILE A 34 -4.70 9.03 -0.09
C ILE A 34 -4.38 7.65 -0.68
N MET A 35 -3.40 6.94 -0.14
CA MET A 35 -3.02 5.61 -0.61
C MET A 35 -4.11 4.56 -0.39
N ALA A 36 -4.79 4.60 0.76
CA ALA A 36 -5.94 3.74 1.03
C ALA A 36 -7.09 4.02 0.05
N ALA A 37 -7.41 5.30 -0.19
CA ALA A 37 -8.42 5.69 -1.17
C ALA A 37 -8.05 5.24 -2.59
N LEU A 38 -6.77 5.40 -2.98
CA LEU A 38 -6.26 4.91 -4.26
C LEU A 38 -6.46 3.40 -4.39
N TYR A 39 -6.06 2.63 -3.38
CA TYR A 39 -6.28 1.18 -3.36
C TYR A 39 -7.75 0.84 -3.56
N HIS A 40 -8.66 1.46 -2.80
CA HIS A 40 -10.10 1.20 -2.94
C HIS A 40 -10.65 1.54 -4.32
N ALA A 41 -10.11 2.55 -4.99
CA ALA A 41 -10.53 2.92 -6.35
C ALA A 41 -10.04 1.95 -7.43
N VAL A 42 -8.99 1.17 -7.16
CA VAL A 42 -8.32 0.33 -8.17
C VAL A 42 -8.29 -1.17 -7.85
N LYS A 43 -8.76 -1.59 -6.67
CA LYS A 43 -8.72 -2.99 -6.20
C LYS A 43 -9.45 -4.00 -7.10
N ASP A 44 -10.39 -3.55 -7.91
CA ASP A 44 -11.16 -4.42 -8.82
C ASP A 44 -10.52 -4.52 -10.21
N LEU A 45 -9.35 -3.88 -10.41
CA LEU A 45 -8.55 -3.97 -11.63
C LEU A 45 -7.49 -5.07 -11.49
N PRO A 46 -7.20 -5.84 -12.56
CA PRO A 46 -6.25 -6.95 -12.48
C PRO A 46 -4.81 -6.43 -12.30
N GLY A 47 -4.22 -6.74 -11.15
CA GLY A 47 -2.78 -6.59 -10.90
C GLY A 47 -1.94 -7.56 -11.73
N LYS A 48 -0.61 -7.52 -11.56
CA LYS A 48 0.30 -8.41 -12.29
C LYS A 48 0.63 -9.66 -11.50
N ALA A 49 0.83 -9.52 -10.19
CA ALA A 49 1.30 -10.59 -9.31
C ALA A 49 0.38 -10.82 -8.11
N LEU A 50 -0.33 -9.80 -7.64
CA LEU A 50 -1.22 -9.91 -6.48
C LEU A 50 -2.64 -10.21 -6.96
N GLY A 51 -3.22 -11.29 -6.45
CA GLY A 51 -4.55 -11.77 -6.85
C GLY A 51 -5.63 -11.49 -5.82
N ASP A 52 -6.80 -12.09 -6.06
CA ASP A 52 -8.00 -11.93 -5.24
C ASP A 52 -7.79 -12.30 -3.76
N ASP A 53 -6.87 -13.23 -3.47
CA ASP A 53 -6.53 -13.65 -2.11
C ASP A 53 -5.99 -12.50 -1.25
N MET A 54 -5.20 -11.60 -1.84
CA MET A 54 -4.70 -10.40 -1.18
C MET A 54 -5.82 -9.39 -0.94
N HIS A 55 -6.74 -9.24 -1.89
CA HIS A 55 -7.88 -8.34 -1.76
C HIS A 55 -8.88 -8.81 -0.70
N ASP A 56 -9.10 -10.13 -0.61
CA ASP A 56 -9.91 -10.75 0.43
C ASP A 56 -9.30 -10.56 1.82
N LEU A 57 -7.98 -10.74 1.95
CA LEU A 57 -7.27 -10.44 3.20
C LEU A 57 -7.42 -8.97 3.60
N ILE A 58 -7.20 -8.03 2.66
CA ILE A 58 -7.32 -6.61 2.96
C ILE A 58 -8.74 -6.27 3.39
N ARG A 59 -9.76 -6.81 2.72
CA ARG A 59 -11.17 -6.64 3.10
C ARG A 59 -11.42 -7.15 4.53
N TYR A 60 -11.02 -8.39 4.82
CA TYR A 60 -11.16 -8.96 6.16
C TYR A 60 -10.43 -8.12 7.23
N ALA A 61 -9.22 -7.65 6.93
CA ALA A 61 -8.44 -6.82 7.82
C ALA A 61 -9.08 -5.46 8.08
N CYS A 62 -9.64 -4.81 7.05
CA CYS A 62 -10.38 -3.56 7.22
C CYS A 62 -11.62 -3.73 8.10
N ASP A 63 -12.34 -4.85 7.97
CA ASP A 63 -13.54 -5.13 8.77
C ASP A 63 -13.20 -5.51 10.22
N SER A 64 -12.07 -6.19 10.42
CA SER A 64 -11.67 -6.75 11.72
C SER A 64 -10.85 -5.79 12.58
N LEU A 65 -10.04 -4.94 11.95
CA LEU A 65 -9.22 -3.95 12.65
C LEU A 65 -10.06 -2.68 12.86
N ASN A 66 -10.46 -2.39 14.10
CA ASN A 66 -11.02 -1.09 14.42
C ASN A 66 -9.91 -0.02 14.31
N MET A 67 -9.82 0.64 13.15
CA MET A 67 -8.83 1.71 12.91
C MET A 67 -8.93 2.88 13.91
N ASN A 68 -10.05 3.00 14.63
CA ASN A 68 -10.26 4.03 15.66
C ASN A 68 -9.91 3.55 17.08
N ASP A 69 -9.64 2.26 17.29
CA ASP A 69 -9.22 1.70 18.57
C ASP A 69 -8.00 0.77 18.40
N PRO A 70 -6.78 1.33 18.46
CA PRO A 70 -5.54 0.57 18.34
C PRO A 70 -5.32 -0.48 19.43
N SER A 71 -6.08 -0.43 20.53
CA SER A 71 -5.95 -1.37 21.65
C SER A 71 -6.76 -2.66 21.45
N ALA A 72 -7.72 -2.64 20.53
CA ALA A 72 -8.46 -3.81 20.07
C ALA A 72 -7.69 -4.60 18.98
N SER A 73 -6.36 -4.56 18.98
CA SER A 73 -5.56 -5.13 17.90
C SER A 73 -5.44 -6.66 17.99
N ASP A 74 -5.93 -7.33 16.96
CA ASP A 74 -5.64 -8.73 16.72
C ASP A 74 -4.19 -8.86 16.21
N GLU A 75 -3.26 -9.11 17.13
CA GLU A 75 -1.84 -9.27 16.82
C GLU A 75 -1.56 -10.47 15.89
N ASN A 76 -2.40 -11.51 15.93
CA ASN A 76 -2.26 -12.64 15.01
C ASN A 76 -2.61 -12.22 13.57
N LEU A 77 -3.66 -11.40 13.42
CA LEU A 77 -4.01 -10.82 12.14
C LEU A 77 -2.92 -9.90 11.60
N LYS A 78 -2.34 -9.03 12.45
CA LYS A 78 -1.20 -8.19 12.03
C LYS A 78 0.01 -9.01 11.61
N LEU A 79 0.31 -10.10 12.32
CA LEU A 79 1.39 -11.01 11.94
C LEU A 79 1.12 -11.67 10.59
N PHE A 80 -0.11 -12.12 10.34
CA PHE A 80 -0.50 -12.70 9.06
C PHE A 80 -0.42 -11.67 7.91
N ILE A 81 -0.85 -10.43 8.15
CA ILE A 81 -0.71 -9.32 7.18
C ILE A 81 0.77 -9.03 6.91
N TYR A 82 1.61 -9.05 7.94
CA TYR A 82 3.07 -8.88 7.80
C TYR A 82 3.66 -9.94 6.86
N GLU A 83 3.35 -11.22 7.06
CA GLU A 83 3.85 -12.31 6.20
C GLU A 83 3.42 -12.12 4.75
N LYS A 84 2.14 -11.79 4.54
CA LYS A 84 1.56 -11.58 3.21
C LYS A 84 2.14 -10.34 2.53
N ARG A 85 2.41 -9.28 3.30
CA ARG A 85 3.13 -8.11 2.80
C ARG A 85 4.54 -8.46 2.34
N VAL A 86 5.30 -9.23 3.13
CA VAL A 86 6.67 -9.61 2.77
C VAL A 86 6.68 -10.38 1.44
N LEU A 87 5.73 -11.31 1.26
CA LEU A 87 5.54 -12.01 -0.02
C LEU A 87 5.22 -11.02 -1.15
N ALA A 88 4.29 -10.10 -0.96
CA ALA A 88 3.94 -9.09 -1.95
C ALA A 88 5.14 -8.20 -2.34
N GLU A 89 5.90 -7.71 -1.35
CA GLU A 89 7.07 -6.87 -1.56
C GLU A 89 8.20 -7.63 -2.29
N SER A 90 8.34 -8.93 -2.07
CA SER A 90 9.32 -9.76 -2.80
C SER A 90 9.05 -9.83 -4.31
N GLY A 91 7.78 -9.71 -4.71
CA GLY A 91 7.37 -9.66 -6.11
C GLY A 91 7.48 -8.27 -6.75
N ILE A 92 7.64 -7.21 -5.95
CA ILE A 92 7.65 -5.82 -6.42
C ILE A 92 9.06 -5.22 -6.29
N SER A 93 9.72 -5.04 -7.43
CA SER A 93 11.06 -4.44 -7.43
C SER A 93 11.05 -2.99 -6.92
N ARG A 94 12.11 -2.59 -6.21
CA ARG A 94 12.29 -1.20 -5.73
C ARG A 94 12.16 -0.14 -6.84
N PRO A 95 12.69 -0.35 -8.07
CA PRO A 95 12.47 0.60 -9.17
C PRO A 95 11.00 0.78 -9.57
N VAL A 96 10.18 -0.28 -9.52
CA VAL A 96 8.74 -0.20 -9.84
C VAL A 96 8.02 0.65 -8.78
N MET A 97 8.23 0.36 -7.50
CA MET A 97 7.66 1.14 -6.39
C MET A 97 8.08 2.62 -6.46
N LYS A 98 9.35 2.90 -6.80
CA LYS A 98 9.84 4.28 -6.98
C LYS A 98 9.15 4.99 -8.13
N ARG A 99 8.99 4.33 -9.29
CA ARG A 99 8.28 4.90 -10.46
C ARG A 99 6.81 5.14 -10.18
N PHE A 100 6.16 4.20 -9.50
CA PHE A 100 4.77 4.34 -9.05
C PHE A 100 4.59 5.59 -8.18
N LYS A 101 5.35 5.73 -7.09
CA LYS A 101 5.28 6.92 -6.22
C LYS A 101 5.69 8.20 -6.95
N GLY A 102 6.63 8.11 -7.91
CA GLY A 102 7.01 9.22 -8.77
C GLY A 102 5.84 9.69 -9.65
N MET A 103 5.11 8.75 -10.26
CA MET A 103 3.93 9.02 -11.05
C MET A 103 2.84 9.70 -10.20
N LEU A 104 2.53 9.17 -9.01
CA LEU A 104 1.52 9.78 -8.13
C LEU A 104 1.85 11.24 -7.76
N ARG A 105 3.13 11.58 -7.63
CA ARG A 105 3.57 12.96 -7.38
C ARG A 105 3.47 13.85 -8.61
N GLN A 106 3.82 13.31 -9.78
CA GLN A 106 3.69 14.03 -11.05
C GLN A 106 2.24 14.37 -11.38
N THR A 107 1.29 13.50 -11.00
CA THR A 107 -0.14 13.75 -11.16
C THR A 107 -0.73 14.65 -10.07
N GLY A 108 0.07 15.03 -9.06
CA GLY A 108 -0.39 15.82 -7.92
C GLY A 108 -1.26 15.04 -6.92
N LEU A 109 -1.34 13.72 -7.03
CA LEU A 109 -2.09 12.90 -6.08
C LEU A 109 -1.35 12.79 -4.74
N LEU A 110 -0.02 12.67 -4.80
CA LEU A 110 0.85 12.80 -3.63
C LEU A 110 1.63 14.12 -3.69
N PRO A 111 1.98 14.71 -2.53
CA PRO A 111 2.80 15.91 -2.50
C PRO A 111 4.20 15.63 -3.07
N VAL A 112 4.80 16.66 -3.67
CA VAL A 112 6.20 16.62 -4.10
C VAL A 112 7.07 16.36 -2.86
N LYS A 113 7.96 15.36 -2.95
CA LYS A 113 8.85 15.01 -1.85
C LYS A 113 9.85 16.15 -1.64
N ASN A 114 9.80 16.81 -0.49
CA ASN A 114 10.81 17.78 -0.12
C ASN A 114 12.08 17.05 0.36
N ALA A 115 13.26 17.67 0.21
CA ALA A 115 14.54 17.04 0.51
C ALA A 115 14.66 16.47 1.94
N SER A 116 13.84 16.97 2.88
CA SER A 116 13.76 16.52 4.27
C SER A 116 13.20 15.10 4.47
N ASP A 117 12.52 14.51 3.49
CA ASP A 117 11.84 13.21 3.63
C ASP A 117 12.70 12.02 3.16
N THR A 118 13.98 12.26 2.89
CA THR A 118 14.89 11.28 2.24
C THR A 118 15.40 10.19 3.19
N SER A 119 15.19 10.30 4.50
CA SER A 119 15.77 9.40 5.51
C SER A 119 15.05 8.05 5.71
N ALA A 120 14.04 7.70 4.91
CA ALA A 120 13.22 6.50 5.15
C ALA A 120 13.31 5.37 4.08
N GLU A 121 14.26 5.43 3.14
CA GLU A 121 14.47 4.37 2.12
C GLU A 121 15.80 3.61 2.27
N GLN A 122 16.47 3.76 3.41
CA GLN A 122 17.60 2.92 3.78
C GLN A 122 17.13 1.86 4.80
N ASP A 123 17.45 0.61 4.44
CA ASP A 123 17.56 -0.60 5.26
C ASP A 123 16.26 -1.15 5.91
N GLU A 124 15.76 -2.27 5.38
CA GLU A 124 16.01 -3.63 5.89
C GLU A 124 15.58 -4.68 4.86
#